data_AF-A0A6P0SKR4-F1
#
_entry.id   AF-A0A6P0SKR4-F1
#
_cell.length_a   1.000
_cell.length_b   1.000
_cell.length_c   1.000
_cell.angle_alpha   90.00
_cell.angle_beta   90.00
_cell.angle_gamma   90.00
#
_symmetry.space_group_name_H-M   'P 1'
#
loop_
_entity.id
_entity.type
_entity.pdbx_description
1 polymer ?
#
loop_
_entity_poly.entity_id
_entity_poly.type
_entity_poly.pdbx_seq_one_letter_code
_entity_poly.pdbx_strand_id
1 'polypeptide(L)'
;MDIVELIAKGGIAMWPLLALSILTMGTIFERIWFWATIALREGIIVNRVLEAAAGSWHVARQIALESRRQPIGRYLYAPLRLNNPDPEVFRLALESAADDELAAMRRGDKLLEAVIALAPLLGLLGTVLGLINSLGSIRISDLGTASTDGVTQGIGESLISTATGLIVAIISLAFYRLFQAFWFNQVKVFRKAGSELELLYRQDWLQQEESS
;
A
#
# COMPACT_ATOMS: atom_id res chain seq x y z
N MET A 1 -22.89 20.29 -10.63
CA MET A 1 -22.94 18.99 -11.30
C MET A 1 -23.01 17.94 -10.21
N ASP A 2 -24.15 17.29 -10.07
CA ASP A 2 -24.28 16.19 -9.10
C ASP A 2 -23.49 14.97 -9.55
N ILE A 3 -23.02 14.14 -8.62
CA ILE A 3 -22.32 12.87 -8.93
C ILE A 3 -23.20 11.98 -9.84
N VAL A 4 -24.51 12.01 -9.61
CA VAL A 4 -25.52 11.31 -10.42
C VAL A 4 -25.52 11.82 -11.86
N GLU A 5 -25.36 13.13 -12.05
CA GLU A 5 -25.30 13.77 -13.36
C GLU A 5 -24.01 13.43 -14.11
N LEU A 6 -22.91 13.26 -13.38
CA LEU A 6 -21.60 12.88 -13.91
C LEU A 6 -21.56 11.41 -14.36
N ILE A 7 -22.23 10.53 -13.60
CA ILE A 7 -22.42 9.11 -13.96
C ILE A 7 -23.36 8.99 -15.16
N ALA A 8 -24.44 9.78 -15.21
CA ALA A 8 -25.37 9.79 -16.33
C ALA A 8 -24.68 10.19 -17.65
N LYS A 9 -23.81 11.22 -17.60
CA LYS A 9 -23.08 11.72 -18.77
C LYS A 9 -21.94 10.80 -19.23
N GLY A 10 -21.19 10.18 -18.30
CA GLY A 10 -20.06 9.31 -18.66
C GLY A 10 -20.43 7.87 -19.07
N GLY A 11 -21.71 7.50 -19.03
CA GLY A 11 -22.20 6.20 -19.50
C GLY A 11 -21.80 4.99 -18.65
N ILE A 12 -21.95 3.79 -19.22
CA ILE A 12 -21.84 2.50 -18.49
C ILE A 12 -20.45 2.32 -17.84
N ALA A 13 -19.39 2.84 -18.46
CA ALA A 13 -18.02 2.76 -17.96
C ALA A 13 -17.79 3.53 -16.63
N MET A 14 -18.69 4.45 -16.25
CA MET A 14 -18.58 5.19 -14.99
C MET A 14 -18.82 4.33 -13.76
N TRP A 15 -19.67 3.31 -13.85
CA TRP A 15 -19.96 2.41 -12.72
C TRP A 15 -18.72 1.65 -12.22
N PRO A 16 -17.96 0.93 -13.08
CA PRO A 16 -16.73 0.28 -12.63
C PRO A 16 -15.67 1.30 -12.21
N LEU A 17 -15.57 2.48 -12.86
CA LEU A 17 -14.65 3.55 -12.43
C LEU A 17 -14.95 4.07 -11.03
N LEU A 18 -16.24 4.25 -10.70
CA LEU A 18 -16.68 4.65 -9.36
C LEU A 18 -16.29 3.59 -8.32
N ALA A 19 -16.52 2.31 -8.63
CA ALA A 19 -16.12 1.21 -7.76
C ALA A 19 -14.60 1.20 -7.51
N LEU A 20 -13.79 1.35 -8.56
CA LEU A 20 -12.33 1.46 -8.42
C LEU A 20 -11.92 2.68 -7.60
N SER A 21 -12.57 3.83 -7.79
CA SER A 21 -12.31 5.04 -7.01
C SER A 21 -12.55 4.83 -5.51
N ILE A 22 -13.68 4.21 -5.13
CA ILE A 22 -14.01 3.92 -3.73
C ILE A 22 -12.99 2.94 -3.13
N LEU A 23 -12.63 1.88 -3.86
CA LEU A 23 -11.62 0.91 -3.43
C LEU A 23 -10.24 1.56 -3.24
N THR A 24 -9.85 2.45 -4.15
CA THR A 24 -8.62 3.23 -4.05
C THR A 24 -8.63 4.11 -2.81
N MET A 25 -9.69 4.88 -2.58
CA MET A 25 -9.78 5.77 -1.43
C MET A 25 -9.75 5.00 -0.10
N GLY A 26 -10.51 3.90 -0.01
CA GLY A 26 -10.50 3.03 1.17
C GLY A 26 -9.11 2.46 1.46
N THR A 27 -8.41 2.00 0.42
CA THR A 27 -7.03 1.52 0.54
C THR A 27 -6.09 2.64 0.98
N ILE A 28 -6.16 3.83 0.35
CA ILE A 28 -5.29 4.96 0.71
C ILE A 28 -5.45 5.34 2.18
N PHE A 29 -6.68 5.48 2.68
CA PHE A 29 -6.91 5.87 4.07
C PHE A 29 -6.41 4.84 5.07
N GLU A 30 -6.69 3.56 4.83
CA GLU A 30 -6.18 2.46 5.67
C GLU A 30 -4.65 2.50 5.75
N ARG A 31 -4.00 2.70 4.60
CA ARG A 31 -2.55 2.67 4.47
C ARG A 31 -1.88 3.91 5.06
N ILE A 32 -2.47 5.10 4.89
CA ILE A 32 -2.00 6.32 5.57
C ILE A 32 -2.03 6.11 7.10
N TRP A 33 -3.12 5.59 7.64
CA TRP A 33 -3.24 5.34 9.07
C TRP A 33 -2.20 4.34 9.58
N PHE A 34 -2.00 3.25 8.84
CA PHE A 34 -0.97 2.24 9.13
C PHE A 34 0.43 2.87 9.19
N TRP A 35 0.82 3.60 8.14
CA TRP A 35 2.14 4.22 8.04
C TRP A 35 2.37 5.32 9.10
N ALA A 36 1.36 6.14 9.38
CA ALA A 36 1.42 7.15 10.42
C ALA A 36 1.64 6.51 11.81
N THR A 37 0.99 5.37 12.07
CA THR A 37 1.13 4.65 13.34
C THR A 37 2.55 4.10 13.54
N ILE A 38 3.16 3.56 12.48
CA ILE A 38 4.54 3.04 12.50
C ILE A 38 5.53 4.17 12.75
N ALA A 39 5.44 5.26 11.98
CA ALA A 39 6.36 6.38 12.05
C ALA A 39 6.47 7.02 13.45
N LEU A 40 5.39 7.00 14.23
CA LEU A 40 5.34 7.60 15.56
C LEU A 40 5.96 6.74 16.67
N ARG A 41 6.02 5.41 16.51
CA ARG A 41 6.34 4.48 17.62
C ARG A 41 7.57 3.61 17.37
N GLU A 42 7.94 3.39 16.12
CA GLU A 42 8.98 2.42 15.74
C GLU A 42 10.32 2.68 16.43
N GLY A 43 10.86 3.90 16.33
CA GLY A 43 12.18 4.22 16.90
C GLY A 43 12.24 4.05 18.42
N ILE A 44 11.14 4.34 19.13
CA ILE A 44 11.06 4.17 20.58
C ILE A 44 11.10 2.67 20.94
N ILE A 45 10.41 1.83 20.18
CA ILE A 45 10.37 0.37 20.42
C ILE A 45 11.74 -0.24 20.17
N VAL A 46 12.38 0.09 19.04
CA VAL A 46 13.70 -0.41 18.68
C VAL A 46 14.71 -0.08 19.78
N ASN A 47 14.81 1.21 20.15
CA ASN A 47 15.78 1.64 21.16
C ASN A 47 15.55 0.95 22.51
N ARG A 48 14.29 0.85 22.97
CA ARG A 48 13.97 0.19 24.24
C ARG A 48 14.31 -1.30 24.25
N VAL A 49 14.07 -2.00 23.15
CA VAL A 49 14.38 -3.43 23.06
C VAL A 49 15.89 -3.65 23.02
N LEU A 50 16.62 -2.87 22.24
CA LEU A 50 18.08 -2.99 22.12
C LEU A 50 18.80 -2.60 23.41
N GLU A 51 18.39 -1.51 24.07
CA GLU A 51 18.92 -1.10 25.37
C GLU A 51 18.67 -2.18 26.43
N ALA A 52 17.47 -2.76 26.46
CA ALA A 52 17.16 -3.86 27.36
C ALA A 52 17.97 -5.12 27.01
N ALA A 53 18.20 -5.42 25.74
CA ALA A 53 18.96 -6.59 25.30
C ALA A 53 20.42 -6.53 25.75
N ALA A 54 21.01 -5.35 25.83
CA ALA A 54 22.37 -5.15 26.31
C ALA A 54 22.55 -5.48 27.81
N GLY A 55 21.47 -5.52 28.61
CA GLY A 55 21.54 -5.83 30.04
C GLY A 55 20.77 -7.08 30.47
N SER A 56 19.58 -7.31 29.92
CA SER A 56 18.73 -8.45 30.25
C SER A 56 17.84 -8.87 29.08
N TRP A 57 18.15 -10.02 28.49
CA TRP A 57 17.33 -10.67 27.46
C TRP A 57 15.88 -10.90 27.88
N HIS A 58 15.63 -11.15 29.18
CA HIS A 58 14.28 -11.31 29.70
C HIS A 58 13.46 -10.03 29.58
N VAL A 59 14.06 -8.88 29.92
CA VAL A 59 13.41 -7.56 29.81
C VAL A 59 13.21 -7.20 28.34
N ALA A 60 14.21 -7.43 27.48
CA ALA A 60 14.09 -7.20 26.04
C ALA A 60 12.91 -7.97 25.44
N ARG A 61 12.76 -9.24 25.82
CA ARG A 61 11.65 -10.10 25.42
C ARG A 61 10.30 -9.54 25.87
N GLN A 62 10.18 -9.05 27.10
CA GLN A 62 8.94 -8.47 27.63
C GLN A 62 8.55 -7.18 26.88
N ILE A 63 9.50 -6.29 26.62
CA ILE A 63 9.25 -5.04 25.88
C ILE A 63 8.81 -5.35 24.44
N ALA A 64 9.48 -6.30 23.78
CA ALA A 64 9.12 -6.74 22.43
C ALA A 64 7.72 -7.40 22.42
N LEU A 65 7.39 -8.17 23.48
CA LEU A 65 6.08 -8.79 23.68
C LEU A 65 4.95 -7.75 23.77
N GLU A 66 5.12 -6.73 24.61
CA GLU A 66 4.15 -5.64 24.76
C GLU A 66 3.97 -4.83 23.47
N SER A 67 5.02 -4.78 22.66
CA SER A 67 5.07 -4.04 21.40
C SER A 67 4.56 -4.83 20.18
N ARG A 68 4.08 -6.07 20.34
CA ARG A 68 3.62 -6.95 19.22
C ARG A 68 2.47 -6.40 18.38
N ARG A 69 1.80 -5.32 18.81
CA ARG A 69 0.82 -4.63 17.95
C ARG A 69 1.50 -3.94 16.77
N GLN A 70 2.78 -3.56 16.91
CA GLN A 70 3.60 -2.99 15.84
C GLN A 70 4.38 -4.08 15.10
N PRO A 71 4.60 -3.95 13.79
CA PRO A 71 5.42 -4.88 13.01
C PRO A 71 6.83 -5.06 13.58
N ILE A 72 7.50 -3.96 13.92
CA ILE A 72 8.86 -4.00 14.48
C ILE A 72 8.91 -4.75 15.82
N GLY A 73 7.83 -4.69 16.62
CA GLY A 73 7.74 -5.42 17.88
C GLY A 73 7.61 -6.93 17.67
N ARG A 74 6.81 -7.35 16.68
CA ARG A 74 6.70 -8.77 16.30
C ARG A 74 8.02 -9.30 15.75
N TYR A 75 8.67 -8.50 14.90
CA TYR A 75 9.98 -8.78 14.35
C TYR A 75 11.03 -9.04 15.43
N LEU A 76 11.22 -8.10 16.37
CA LEU A 76 12.21 -8.24 17.44
C LEU A 76 11.83 -9.31 18.46
N TYR A 77 10.53 -9.57 18.66
CA TYR A 77 10.07 -10.62 19.57
C TYR A 77 10.33 -12.04 19.03
N ALA A 78 10.37 -12.21 17.70
CA ALA A 78 10.46 -13.52 17.05
C ALA A 78 11.67 -14.36 17.50
N PRO A 79 12.90 -13.84 17.56
CA PRO A 79 14.05 -14.58 18.10
C PRO A 79 14.04 -14.61 19.64
N LEU A 80 13.62 -13.53 20.31
CA LEU A 80 13.63 -13.39 21.77
C LEU A 80 12.67 -14.34 22.50
N ARG A 81 11.73 -14.96 21.79
CA ARG A 81 10.82 -15.95 22.37
C ARG A 81 11.42 -17.35 22.50
N LEU A 82 12.53 -17.60 21.81
CA LEU A 82 13.20 -18.90 21.80
C LEU A 82 14.00 -19.07 23.10
N ASN A 83 14.12 -20.31 23.56
CA ASN A 83 14.86 -20.62 24.78
C ASN A 83 16.29 -20.99 24.40
N ASN A 84 17.24 -20.08 24.66
CA ASN A 84 18.67 -20.25 24.41
C ASN A 84 19.02 -20.86 23.02
N PRO A 85 18.51 -20.28 21.91
CA PRO A 85 18.83 -20.79 20.57
C PRO A 85 20.31 -20.60 20.26
N ASP A 86 20.90 -21.44 19.42
CA ASP A 86 22.21 -21.10 18.85
C ASP A 86 22.11 -19.82 17.98
N PRO A 87 23.23 -19.11 17.75
CA PRO A 87 23.21 -17.85 16.99
C PRO A 87 22.65 -17.95 15.57
N GLU A 88 22.77 -19.12 14.93
CA GLU A 88 22.25 -19.32 13.57
C GLU A 88 20.72 -19.44 13.59
N VAL A 89 20.16 -20.17 14.56
CA VAL A 89 18.71 -20.22 14.77
C VAL A 89 18.14 -18.85 15.15
N PHE A 90 18.87 -18.07 15.95
CA PHE A 90 18.48 -16.69 16.29
C PHE A 90 18.40 -15.81 15.03
N ARG A 91 19.43 -15.87 14.17
CA ARG A 91 19.47 -15.17 12.88
C ARG A 91 18.33 -15.60 11.95
N LEU A 92 18.09 -16.90 11.82
CA LEU A 92 17.00 -17.45 11.01
C LEU A 92 15.63 -16.94 11.47
N ALA A 93 15.42 -16.83 12.79
CA ALA A 93 14.17 -16.31 13.34
C ALA A 93 13.98 -14.81 13.04
N LEU A 94 15.06 -14.02 13.02
CA LEU A 94 15.03 -12.64 12.55
C LEU A 94 14.69 -12.57 11.05
N GLU A 95 15.43 -13.29 10.21
CA GLU A 95 15.23 -13.26 8.76
C GLU A 95 13.80 -13.66 8.37
N SER A 96 13.29 -14.77 8.92
CA SER A 96 11.92 -15.22 8.67
C SER A 96 10.88 -14.18 9.12
N ALA A 97 11.08 -13.54 10.28
CA ALA A 97 10.14 -12.54 10.77
C ALA A 97 10.22 -11.23 9.96
N ALA A 98 11.41 -10.86 9.45
CA ALA A 98 11.54 -9.71 8.56
C ALA A 98 10.77 -9.94 7.26
N ASP A 99 10.92 -11.12 6.65
CA ASP A 99 10.24 -11.46 5.40
C ASP A 99 8.71 -11.40 5.57
N ASP A 100 8.18 -12.01 6.63
CA ASP A 100 6.73 -12.02 6.91
C ASP A 100 6.19 -10.61 7.12
N GLU A 101 6.84 -9.81 7.98
CA GLU A 101 6.36 -8.46 8.32
C GLU A 101 6.53 -7.50 7.14
N LEU A 102 7.65 -7.54 6.41
CA LEU A 102 7.87 -6.69 5.23
C LEU A 102 6.94 -7.08 4.08
N ALA A 103 6.62 -8.37 3.91
CA ALA A 103 5.62 -8.80 2.93
C ALA A 103 4.21 -8.31 3.33
N ALA A 104 3.83 -8.45 4.60
CA ALA A 104 2.55 -7.96 5.11
C ALA A 104 2.42 -6.43 4.98
N MET A 105 3.52 -5.69 5.14
CA MET A 105 3.58 -4.25 4.88
C MET A 105 3.32 -3.87 3.42
N ARG A 106 3.22 -4.79 2.46
CA ARG A 106 2.85 -4.48 1.06
C ARG A 106 1.37 -4.66 0.77
N ARG A 107 0.53 -4.83 1.81
CA ARG A 107 -0.92 -4.92 1.66
C ARG A 107 -1.47 -3.69 0.90
N GLY A 108 -2.36 -3.93 -0.06
CA GLY A 108 -2.96 -2.88 -0.88
C GLY A 108 -2.17 -2.51 -2.14
N ASP A 109 -0.87 -2.83 -2.22
CA ASP A 109 -0.03 -2.51 -3.41
C ASP A 109 -0.63 -3.08 -4.69
N LYS A 110 -1.02 -4.36 -4.68
CA LYS A 110 -1.61 -5.05 -5.85
C LYS A 110 -2.92 -4.39 -6.32
N LEU A 111 -3.72 -3.86 -5.38
CA LEU A 111 -4.96 -3.18 -5.71
C LEU A 111 -4.67 -1.84 -6.37
N LEU A 112 -3.78 -1.03 -5.78
CA LEU A 112 -3.39 0.25 -6.37
C LEU A 112 -2.75 0.05 -7.75
N GLU A 113 -1.86 -0.93 -7.90
CA GLU A 113 -1.24 -1.30 -9.18
C GLU A 113 -2.27 -1.69 -10.24
N ALA A 114 -3.27 -2.51 -9.87
CA ALA A 114 -4.37 -2.85 -10.75
C ALA A 114 -5.19 -1.62 -11.15
N VAL A 115 -5.52 -0.71 -10.22
CA VAL A 115 -6.27 0.51 -10.53
C VAL A 115 -5.49 1.44 -11.45
N ILE A 116 -4.18 1.60 -11.23
CA ILE A 116 -3.29 2.40 -12.09
C ILE A 116 -3.36 1.91 -13.54
N ALA A 117 -3.41 0.60 -13.76
CA ALA A 117 -3.50 0.02 -15.10
C ALA A 117 -4.93 0.05 -15.67
N LEU A 118 -5.95 -0.27 -14.87
CA LEU A 118 -7.31 -0.50 -15.36
C LEU A 118 -8.14 0.79 -15.49
N ALA A 119 -7.99 1.76 -14.59
CA ALA A 119 -8.81 2.97 -14.61
C ALA A 119 -8.67 3.79 -15.90
N PRO A 120 -7.46 4.00 -16.47
CA PRO A 120 -7.33 4.70 -17.75
C PRO A 120 -7.99 3.94 -18.91
N LEU A 121 -7.87 2.61 -18.92
CA LEU A 121 -8.46 1.76 -19.96
C LEU A 121 -9.98 1.77 -19.91
N LEU A 122 -10.57 1.77 -18.72
CA LEU A 122 -12.02 1.93 -18.52
C LEU A 122 -12.49 3.32 -18.95
N GLY A 123 -11.72 4.36 -18.66
CA GLY A 123 -12.00 5.72 -19.12
C GLY A 123 -12.02 5.82 -20.65
N LEU A 124 -10.99 5.27 -21.30
CA LEU A 124 -10.89 5.17 -22.75
C LEU A 124 -12.08 4.41 -23.35
N LEU A 125 -12.42 3.24 -22.78
CA LEU A 125 -13.57 2.44 -23.20
C LEU A 125 -14.88 3.23 -23.13
N GLY A 126 -15.11 3.99 -22.05
CA GLY A 126 -16.29 4.86 -21.92
C GLY A 126 -16.39 5.87 -23.06
N THR A 127 -15.26 6.44 -23.46
CA THR A 127 -15.17 7.38 -24.59
C THR A 127 -15.53 6.70 -25.90
N VAL A 128 -14.96 5.52 -26.17
CA VAL A 128 -15.24 4.73 -27.38
C VAL A 128 -16.72 4.39 -27.47
N LEU A 129 -17.34 3.95 -26.38
CA LEU A 129 -18.77 3.65 -26.33
C LEU A 129 -19.63 4.91 -26.56
N GLY A 130 -19.25 6.04 -25.94
CA GLY A 130 -19.93 7.32 -26.14
C GLY A 130 -19.85 7.83 -27.58
N LEU A 131 -18.69 7.67 -28.23
CA LEU A 131 -18.51 8.00 -29.65
C LEU A 131 -19.36 7.11 -30.56
N ILE A 132 -19.39 5.79 -30.32
CA ILE A 132 -20.23 4.84 -31.08
C ILE A 132 -21.70 5.24 -30.99
N ASN A 133 -22.19 5.56 -29.80
CA ASN A 133 -23.58 5.97 -29.60
C ASN A 133 -23.89 7.32 -30.27
N SER A 134 -22.99 8.30 -30.12
CA SER A 134 -23.18 9.65 -30.68
C SER A 134 -23.20 9.60 -32.20
N LEU A 135 -22.23 8.92 -32.83
CA LEU A 135 -22.15 8.80 -34.29
C LEU A 135 -23.23 7.87 -34.88
N GLY A 136 -23.61 6.81 -34.16
CA GLY A 136 -24.69 5.89 -34.57
C GLY A 136 -26.07 6.54 -34.59
N SER A 137 -26.27 7.63 -33.85
CA SER A 137 -27.51 8.40 -33.84
C SER A 137 -27.68 9.32 -35.06
N ILE A 138 -26.62 9.54 -35.85
CA ILE A 138 -26.65 10.38 -37.04
C ILE A 138 -27.42 9.67 -38.15
N ARG A 139 -28.59 10.20 -38.50
CA ARG A 139 -29.32 9.81 -39.71
C ARG A 139 -28.86 10.67 -40.89
N ILE A 140 -28.70 10.06 -42.06
CA ILE A 140 -28.28 10.74 -43.31
C ILE A 140 -29.22 11.92 -43.67
N SER A 141 -30.49 11.86 -43.24
CA SER A 141 -31.49 12.92 -43.42
C SER A 141 -31.24 14.19 -42.60
N ASP A 142 -30.39 14.13 -41.57
CA ASP A 142 -30.28 15.19 -40.56
C ASP A 142 -28.98 16.00 -40.69
N LEU A 143 -28.15 15.69 -41.69
CA LEU A 143 -26.90 16.40 -41.99
C LEU A 143 -27.20 17.88 -42.31
N GLY A 144 -26.78 18.80 -41.43
CA GLY A 144 -26.97 20.24 -41.58
C GLY A 144 -28.09 20.86 -40.72
N THR A 145 -28.69 20.10 -39.79
CA THR A 145 -29.74 20.58 -38.87
C THR A 145 -29.31 20.54 -37.39
N ALA A 146 -30.19 20.99 -36.48
CA ALA A 146 -29.97 21.03 -35.01
C ALA A 146 -29.60 19.67 -34.36
N SER A 147 -29.76 18.56 -35.09
CA SER A 147 -29.24 17.24 -34.74
C SER A 147 -27.71 17.21 -34.55
N THR A 148 -26.98 18.13 -35.18
CA THR A 148 -25.51 18.21 -35.10
C THR A 148 -25.03 18.70 -33.72
N ASP A 149 -25.82 19.52 -33.03
CA ASP A 149 -25.51 20.03 -31.68
C ASP A 149 -25.57 18.89 -30.63
N GLY A 150 -26.58 18.01 -30.74
CA GLY A 150 -26.72 16.86 -29.84
C GLY A 150 -25.59 15.84 -29.95
N VAL A 151 -25.07 15.62 -31.16
CA VAL A 151 -23.90 14.76 -31.40
C VAL A 151 -22.65 15.37 -30.74
N THR A 152 -22.43 16.67 -30.93
CA THR A 152 -21.28 17.38 -30.35
C THR A 152 -21.32 17.33 -28.83
N GLN A 153 -22.51 17.45 -28.24
CA GLN A 153 -22.71 17.27 -26.80
C GLN A 153 -22.38 15.84 -26.33
N GLY A 154 -22.89 14.81 -27.02
CA GLY A 154 -22.60 13.40 -26.68
C GLY A 154 -21.12 13.03 -26.76
N ILE A 155 -20.40 13.60 -27.74
CA ILE A 155 -18.94 13.47 -27.84
C ILE A 155 -18.27 14.12 -26.61
N GLY A 156 -18.68 15.34 -26.24
CA GLY A 156 -18.14 16.03 -25.07
C GLY A 156 -18.38 15.28 -23.75
N GLU A 157 -19.57 14.72 -23.58
CA GLU A 157 -19.92 13.92 -22.40
C GLU A 157 -19.08 12.63 -22.31
N SER A 158 -18.76 12.00 -23.44
CA SER A 158 -17.91 10.81 -23.48
C SER A 158 -16.47 11.05 -23.00
N LEU A 159 -15.94 12.26 -23.14
CA LEU A 159 -14.59 12.60 -22.67
C LEU A 159 -14.48 12.64 -21.13
N ILE A 160 -15.62 12.78 -20.43
CA ILE A 160 -15.68 12.81 -18.96
C ILE A 160 -15.19 11.48 -18.37
N SER A 161 -15.50 10.34 -19.02
CA SER A 161 -15.06 9.03 -18.54
C SER A 161 -13.54 8.89 -18.61
N THR A 162 -12.90 9.37 -19.69
CA THR A 162 -11.44 9.39 -19.81
C THR A 162 -10.80 10.27 -18.75
N ALA A 163 -11.29 11.49 -18.59
CA ALA A 163 -10.76 12.41 -17.59
C ALA A 163 -10.83 11.79 -16.18
N THR A 164 -11.97 11.17 -15.85
CA THR A 164 -12.19 10.51 -14.55
C THR A 164 -11.25 9.31 -14.36
N GLY A 165 -11.12 8.45 -15.38
CA GLY A 165 -10.21 7.29 -15.35
C GLY A 165 -8.75 7.70 -15.12
N LEU A 166 -8.31 8.78 -15.76
CA LEU A 166 -6.97 9.35 -15.58
C LEU A 166 -6.78 9.91 -14.16
N ILE A 167 -7.75 10.68 -13.63
CA ILE A 167 -7.67 11.24 -12.28
C ILE A 167 -7.51 10.12 -11.24
N VAL A 168 -8.35 9.08 -11.32
CA VAL A 168 -8.29 7.93 -10.40
C VAL A 168 -6.93 7.22 -10.48
N ALA A 169 -6.40 7.03 -11.70
CA ALA A 169 -5.10 6.39 -11.91
C ALA A 169 -3.94 7.23 -11.36
N ILE A 170 -3.95 8.55 -11.60
CA ILE A 170 -2.91 9.48 -11.14
C ILE A 170 -2.86 9.51 -9.61
N ILE A 171 -4.02 9.63 -8.95
CA ILE A 171 -4.09 9.61 -7.49
C ILE A 171 -3.58 8.27 -6.95
N SER A 172 -4.02 7.16 -7.54
CA SER A 172 -3.57 5.82 -7.15
C SER A 172 -2.06 5.67 -7.29
N LEU A 173 -1.47 6.16 -8.38
CA LEU A 173 -0.03 6.12 -8.64
C LEU A 173 0.76 6.95 -7.62
N ALA A 174 0.32 8.16 -7.31
CA ALA A 174 0.99 9.03 -6.35
C ALA A 174 1.11 8.36 -4.98
N PHE A 175 0.00 7.80 -4.47
CA PHE A 175 0.01 7.10 -3.18
C PHE A 175 0.73 5.76 -3.23
N TYR A 176 0.64 5.00 -4.33
CA TYR A 176 1.43 3.79 -4.51
C TYR A 176 2.93 4.09 -4.37
N ARG A 177 3.44 5.12 -5.04
CA ARG A 177 4.86 5.53 -4.94
C ARG A 177 5.23 6.01 -3.53
N LEU A 178 4.34 6.74 -2.87
CA LEU A 178 4.54 7.17 -1.48
C LEU A 178 4.69 5.96 -0.54
N PHE A 179 3.79 4.98 -0.64
CA PHE A 179 3.84 3.78 0.20
C PHE A 179 5.05 2.90 -0.11
N GLN A 180 5.49 2.81 -1.36
CA GLN A 180 6.75 2.16 -1.71
C GLN A 180 7.95 2.83 -1.03
N ALA A 181 7.99 4.16 -0.98
CA ALA A 181 9.06 4.89 -0.30
C ALA A 181 9.08 4.60 1.21
N PHE A 182 7.91 4.57 1.85
CA PHE A 182 7.80 4.20 3.27
C PHE A 182 8.23 2.75 3.53
N TRP A 183 7.80 1.82 2.69
CA TRP A 183 8.22 0.42 2.77
C TRP A 183 9.74 0.26 2.64
N PHE A 184 10.36 0.96 1.69
CA PHE A 184 11.82 0.91 1.52
C PHE A 184 12.57 1.43 2.75
N ASN A 185 12.03 2.44 3.44
CA ASN A 185 12.60 2.91 4.70
C ASN A 185 12.48 1.87 5.81
N GLN A 186 11.37 1.12 5.89
CA GLN A 186 11.21 0.04 6.87
C GLN A 186 12.22 -1.09 6.67
N VAL A 187 12.52 -1.47 5.42
CA VAL A 187 13.55 -2.47 5.13
C VAL A 187 14.89 -2.08 5.77
N LYS A 188 15.23 -0.79 5.74
CA LYS A 188 16.46 -0.29 6.37
C LYS A 188 16.39 -0.36 7.90
N VAL A 189 15.26 0.01 8.50
CA VAL A 189 15.08 -0.03 9.95
C VAL A 189 15.13 -1.47 10.47
N PHE A 190 14.42 -2.39 9.83
CA PHE A 190 14.43 -3.82 10.16
C PHE A 190 15.85 -4.38 10.07
N ARG A 191 16.56 -4.12 8.97
CA ARG A 191 17.94 -4.58 8.81
C ARG A 191 18.85 -4.04 9.92
N LYS A 192 18.79 -2.73 10.20
CA LYS A 192 19.63 -2.12 11.23
C LYS A 192 19.33 -2.70 12.61
N ALA A 193 18.06 -2.73 13.02
CA ALA A 193 17.65 -3.24 14.32
C ALA A 193 17.95 -4.73 14.48
N GLY A 194 17.74 -5.53 13.44
CA GLY A 194 18.07 -6.95 13.40
C GLY A 194 19.55 -7.21 13.57
N SER A 195 20.38 -6.52 12.78
CA SER A 195 21.83 -6.67 12.86
C SER A 195 22.37 -6.25 14.22
N GLU A 196 21.88 -5.15 14.81
CA GLU A 196 22.28 -4.74 16.15
C GLU A 196 21.87 -5.78 17.22
N LEU A 197 20.65 -6.30 17.15
CA LEU A 197 20.18 -7.33 18.08
C LEU A 197 20.97 -8.64 17.94
N GLU A 198 21.24 -9.08 16.71
CA GLU A 198 22.04 -10.27 16.42
C GLU A 198 23.48 -10.14 16.93
N LEU A 199 24.09 -8.97 16.76
CA LEU A 199 25.45 -8.71 17.26
C LEU A 199 25.51 -8.77 18.78
N LEU A 200 24.55 -8.16 19.48
CA LEU A 200 24.43 -8.27 20.94
C LEU A 200 24.29 -9.74 21.37
N TYR A 201 23.48 -10.51 20.65
CA TYR A 201 23.25 -11.93 20.96
C TYR A 201 24.52 -12.76 20.77
N ARG A 202 25.23 -12.58 19.66
CA ARG A 202 26.49 -13.30 19.38
C ARG A 202 27.57 -12.98 20.41
N GLN A 203 27.68 -11.72 20.85
CA GLN A 203 28.65 -11.32 21.87
C GLN A 203 28.37 -11.99 23.21
N ASP A 204 27.10 -11.98 23.64
CA ASP A 204 26.68 -12.64 24.89
C ASP A 204 26.87 -14.16 24.83
N TRP A 205 26.56 -14.80 23.69
CA TRP A 205 26.77 -16.23 23.49
C TRP A 205 28.24 -16.64 23.64
N LEU A 206 29.17 -15.89 23.01
CA LEU A 206 30.60 -16.16 23.12
C LEU A 206 31.13 -16.02 24.55
N GLN A 207 30.64 -15.03 25.32
CA GLN A 207 31.01 -14.87 26.72
C GLN A 207 30.52 -16.02 27.60
N GLN A 208 29.35 -16.59 27.30
CA GLN A 208 28.82 -17.76 28.00
C GLN A 208 29.63 -19.03 27.68
N GLU A 209 30.08 -19.20 26.44
CA GLU A 209 30.96 -20.31 26.04
C GLU A 209 32.37 -20.20 26.69
N GLU A 210 32.95 -19.00 26.78
CA GLU A 210 34.25 -18.80 27.43
C GLU A 210 34.22 -18.98 28.96
N SER A 211 33.05 -18.86 29.58
CA SER A 211 32.86 -18.98 31.03
C SER A 211 32.39 -20.36 31.50
N SER A 212 32.14 -21.29 30.56
CA SER A 212 31.72 -22.68 30.81
C SER A 212 32.89 -23.67 30.73
#